data_AF-A0A961GHI5-F1
#
_entry.id   AF-A0A961GHI5-F1
#
_cell.length_a   1.000
_cell.length_b   1.000
_cell.length_c   1.000
_cell.angle_alpha   90.00
_cell.angle_beta   90.00
_cell.angle_gamma   90.00
#
_symmetry.space_group_name_H-M   'P 1'
#
loop_
_entity.id
_entity.type
_entity.pdbx_description
1 polymer ?
#
loop_
_entity_poly.entity_id
_entity_poly.type
_entity_poly.pdbx_seq_one_letter_code
_entity_poly.pdbx_strand_id
1 'polypeptide(L)'
;IEEFQYPKFGPGMMWEACTDQVEARGCKVHLQTKVVRIRHEAGRATEVVARDATGAETAYPCSHVVSSMPISSLLRAMDPPVPERVAAAAADLKYRDFLTVALVVPEEYSFPDNWIYVHSREVQVGRIQNFGS
;
A
#
# COMPACT_ATOMS: atom_id res chain seq x y z
N ILE A 1 22.94 -8.84 -7.94
CA ILE A 1 22.89 -8.71 -6.47
C ILE A 1 23.53 -9.96 -5.94
N GLU A 2 24.64 -9.83 -5.22
CA GLU A 2 25.38 -10.99 -4.70
C GLU A 2 24.81 -11.42 -3.35
N GLU A 3 24.48 -10.47 -2.46
CA GLU A 3 23.83 -10.74 -1.18
C GLU A 3 22.89 -9.59 -0.78
N PHE A 4 21.85 -9.90 0.00
CA PHE A 4 21.00 -8.92 0.67
C PHE A 4 20.42 -9.52 1.95
N GLN A 5 20.09 -8.67 2.93
CA GLN A 5 19.43 -9.11 4.16
C GLN A 5 17.94 -9.25 3.92
N TYR A 6 17.38 -10.41 4.25
CA TYR A 6 15.95 -10.67 4.16
C TYR A 6 15.41 -11.17 5.49
N PRO A 7 14.30 -10.61 6.03
CA PRO A 7 13.78 -11.06 7.30
C PRO A 7 13.26 -12.50 7.24
N LYS A 8 13.52 -13.28 8.29
CA LYS A 8 13.23 -14.72 8.38
C LYS A 8 11.77 -15.09 8.09
N PHE A 9 10.82 -14.27 8.50
CA PHE A 9 9.38 -14.49 8.30
C PHE A 9 8.80 -13.60 7.18
N GLY A 10 9.68 -13.09 6.30
CA GLY A 10 9.30 -12.24 5.19
C GLY A 10 9.34 -10.74 5.53
N PRO A 11 9.20 -9.89 4.50
CA PRO A 11 9.44 -8.45 4.60
C PRO A 11 8.42 -7.72 5.47
N GLY A 12 7.27 -8.35 5.73
CA GLY A 12 6.26 -7.85 6.67
C GLY A 12 6.81 -7.60 8.07
N MET A 13 7.78 -8.42 8.52
CA MET A 13 8.43 -8.27 9.83
C MET A 13 9.00 -6.86 10.06
N MET A 14 9.56 -6.24 9.01
CA MET A 14 10.13 -4.90 9.14
C MET A 14 9.05 -3.86 9.47
N TRP A 15 7.86 -4.01 8.89
CA TRP A 15 6.74 -3.10 9.10
C TRP A 15 6.00 -3.38 10.41
N GLU A 16 5.95 -4.64 10.84
CA GLU A 16 5.50 -5.02 12.19
C GLU A 16 6.40 -4.36 13.25
N ALA A 17 7.72 -4.53 13.14
CA ALA A 17 8.66 -3.89 14.06
C ALA A 17 8.60 -2.34 14.02
N CYS A 18 8.39 -1.76 12.83
CA CYS A 18 8.16 -0.32 12.69
C CYS A 18 6.89 0.12 13.42
N THR A 19 5.79 -0.64 13.28
CA THR A 19 4.51 -0.40 13.97
C THR A 19 4.70 -0.41 15.47
N ASP A 20 5.34 -1.45 16.02
CA ASP A 20 5.63 -1.56 17.45
C ASP A 20 6.42 -0.36 17.98
N GLN A 21 7.43 0.09 17.22
CA GLN A 21 8.28 1.22 17.61
C GLN A 21 7.53 2.56 17.63
N VAL A 22 6.64 2.80 16.66
CA VAL A 22 5.87 4.06 16.65
C VAL A 22 4.79 4.04 17.73
N GLU A 23 4.16 2.90 17.98
CA GLU A 23 3.17 2.75 19.06
C GLU A 23 3.81 2.91 20.45
N ALA A 24 5.00 2.34 20.67
CA ALA A 24 5.77 2.55 21.90
C ALA A 24 6.15 4.03 22.13
N ARG A 25 6.19 4.85 21.07
CA ARG A 25 6.41 6.30 21.13
C ARG A 25 5.11 7.10 21.22
N GLY A 26 3.97 6.44 21.38
CA GLY A 26 2.66 7.07 21.57
C GLY A 26 1.90 7.38 20.27
N CYS A 27 2.39 6.95 19.10
CA CYS A 27 1.60 7.00 17.89
C CYS A 27 0.45 5.99 17.97
N LYS A 28 -0.68 6.29 17.34
CA LYS A 28 -1.82 5.36 17.23
C LYS A 28 -1.86 4.78 15.83
N VAL A 29 -1.91 3.46 15.71
CA VAL A 29 -2.10 2.79 14.42
C VAL A 29 -3.48 2.17 14.38
N HIS A 30 -4.27 2.57 13.38
CA HIS A 30 -5.64 2.11 13.20
C HIS A 30 -5.72 1.17 11.99
N LEU A 31 -5.74 -0.13 12.24
CA LEU A 31 -5.96 -1.15 11.21
C LEU A 31 -7.45 -1.28 10.89
N GLN A 32 -7.77 -1.86 9.72
CA GLN A 32 -9.17 -2.02 9.26
C GLN A 32 -9.96 -0.69 9.24
N THR A 33 -9.26 0.43 9.05
CA THR A 33 -9.81 1.79 9.16
C THR A 33 -9.54 2.53 7.85
N LYS A 34 -10.53 2.52 6.96
CA LYS A 34 -10.42 3.10 5.63
C LYS A 34 -10.70 4.60 5.68
N VAL A 35 -9.75 5.44 5.27
CA VAL A 35 -10.02 6.86 5.06
C VAL A 35 -11.02 7.02 3.91
N VAL A 36 -12.13 7.72 4.19
CA VAL A 36 -13.22 7.95 3.23
C VAL A 36 -13.44 9.43 2.93
N ARG A 37 -12.99 10.32 3.80
CA ARG A 37 -13.08 11.76 3.60
C ARG A 37 -11.91 12.49 4.25
N ILE A 38 -11.44 13.57 3.64
CA ILE A 38 -10.46 14.49 4.20
C ILE A 38 -11.04 15.88 4.08
N ARG A 39 -11.45 16.46 5.21
CA ARG A 39 -11.96 17.82 5.26
C ARG A 39 -10.81 18.80 5.20
N HIS A 40 -11.00 19.85 4.41
CA HIS A 40 -10.05 20.94 4.32
C HIS A 40 -10.77 22.27 4.11
N GLU A 41 -10.13 23.35 4.57
CA GLU A 41 -10.63 24.71 4.43
C GLU A 41 -9.44 25.66 4.24
N ALA A 42 -9.57 26.65 3.37
CA ALA A 42 -8.54 27.64 3.08
C ALA A 42 -7.14 27.02 2.80
N GLY A 43 -7.12 25.85 2.14
CA GLY A 43 -5.89 25.14 1.79
C GLY A 43 -5.25 24.35 2.94
N ARG A 44 -5.94 24.14 4.07
CA ARG A 44 -5.46 23.35 5.21
C ARG A 44 -6.39 22.19 5.51
N ALA A 45 -5.84 21.02 5.80
CA ALA A 45 -6.62 19.91 6.33
C ALA A 45 -7.12 20.24 7.75
N THR A 46 -8.35 19.84 8.06
CA THR A 46 -8.99 20.07 9.35
C THR A 46 -9.43 18.78 10.02
N GLU A 47 -9.75 17.74 9.23
CA GLU A 47 -10.27 16.47 9.73
C GLU A 47 -10.05 15.35 8.71
N VAL A 48 -9.78 14.15 9.20
CA VAL A 48 -9.86 12.91 8.42
C VAL A 48 -11.04 12.10 8.93
N VAL A 49 -11.95 11.69 8.06
CA VAL A 49 -13.02 10.75 8.40
C VAL A 49 -12.63 9.38 7.87
N ALA A 50 -12.62 8.40 8.75
CA ALA A 50 -12.34 7.02 8.40
C ALA A 50 -13.48 6.10 8.80
N ARG A 51 -13.63 5.00 8.06
CA ARG A 51 -14.68 4.00 8.22
C ARG A 51 -14.07 2.68 8.64
N ASP A 52 -14.62 2.08 9.68
CA ASP A 52 -14.18 0.77 10.16
C ASP A 52 -14.84 -0.40 9.39
N ALA A 53 -14.49 -1.63 9.77
CA ALA A 53 -15.05 -2.85 9.18
C ALA A 53 -16.56 -3.03 9.41
N THR A 54 -17.14 -2.36 10.41
CA THR A 54 -18.60 -2.38 10.67
C THR A 54 -19.36 -1.38 9.81
N GLY A 55 -18.63 -0.45 9.19
CA GLY A 55 -19.19 0.66 8.40
C GLY A 55 -19.37 1.95 9.20
N ALA A 56 -19.00 1.98 10.49
CA ALA A 56 -19.08 3.18 11.30
C ALA A 56 -18.01 4.18 10.90
N GLU A 57 -18.38 5.46 10.77
CA GLU A 57 -17.46 6.55 10.46
C GLU A 57 -17.00 7.26 11.75
N THR A 58 -15.69 7.45 11.87
CA THR A 58 -15.05 8.21 12.95
C THR A 58 -14.29 9.40 12.37
N ALA A 59 -14.47 10.57 12.99
CA ALA A 59 -13.78 11.79 12.63
C ALA A 59 -12.52 11.98 13.50
N TYR A 60 -11.40 12.32 12.84
CA TYR A 60 -10.11 12.57 13.45
C TYR A 60 -9.68 14.01 13.13
N PRO A 61 -9.86 14.97 14.07
CA PRO A 61 -9.38 16.33 13.90
C PRO A 61 -7.87 16.36 13.68
N CYS A 62 -7.41 17.14 12.70
CA CYS A 62 -6.00 17.27 12.38
C CYS A 62 -5.70 18.65 11.77
N SER A 63 -4.45 19.08 11.79
CA SER A 63 -4.00 20.31 11.11
C SER A 63 -3.20 20.04 9.84
N HIS A 64 -2.71 18.80 9.69
CA HIS A 64 -1.85 18.36 8.61
C HIS A 64 -2.15 16.89 8.31
N VAL A 65 -2.07 16.53 7.02
CA VAL A 65 -2.22 15.16 6.55
C VAL A 65 -1.01 14.84 5.67
N VAL A 66 -0.29 13.78 6.03
CA VAL A 66 0.73 13.16 5.16
C VAL A 66 0.11 11.89 4.61
N SER A 67 -0.16 11.87 3.30
CA SER A 67 -0.85 10.75 2.65
C SER A 67 0.09 9.95 1.77
N SER A 68 0.12 8.64 1.97
CA SER A 68 0.72 7.65 1.08
C SER A 68 -0.33 6.92 0.21
N MET A 69 -1.59 7.36 0.25
CA MET A 69 -2.65 6.79 -0.59
C MET A 69 -2.36 7.04 -2.08
N PRO A 70 -2.86 6.18 -2.99
CA PRO A 70 -2.87 6.51 -4.41
C PRO A 70 -3.49 7.89 -4.63
N ILE A 71 -2.81 8.75 -5.38
CA ILE A 71 -3.20 10.16 -5.55
C ILE A 71 -4.63 10.30 -6.09
N SER A 72 -5.06 9.40 -6.98
CA SER A 72 -6.43 9.36 -7.49
C SER A 72 -7.47 9.12 -6.39
N SER A 73 -7.15 8.28 -5.42
CA SER A 73 -8.01 7.97 -4.27
C SER A 73 -7.99 9.11 -3.25
N LEU A 74 -6.82 9.72 -3.02
CA LEU A 74 -6.68 10.90 -2.16
C LEU A 74 -7.58 12.05 -2.64
N LEU A 75 -7.49 12.40 -3.93
CA LEU A 75 -8.25 13.52 -4.50
C LEU A 75 -9.76 13.27 -4.49
N ARG A 76 -10.21 12.02 -4.63
CA ARG A 76 -11.64 11.64 -4.49
C ARG A 76 -12.15 11.74 -3.05
N ALA A 77 -11.27 11.63 -2.06
CA ALA A 77 -11.64 11.72 -0.65
C ALA A 77 -11.68 13.18 -0.14
N MET A 78 -11.19 14.16 -0.90
CA MET A 78 -11.17 15.55 -0.44
C MET A 78 -12.57 16.16 -0.36
N ASP A 79 -12.84 16.87 0.73
CA ASP A 79 -14.09 17.60 0.99
C ASP A 79 -13.78 19.01 1.52
N PRO A 80 -14.14 20.11 0.82
CA PRO A 80 -14.88 20.13 -0.44
C PRO A 80 -14.10 19.46 -1.60
N PRO A 81 -14.79 19.00 -2.66
CA PRO A 81 -14.14 18.37 -3.80
C PRO A 81 -13.08 19.28 -4.45
N VAL A 82 -12.06 18.65 -5.03
CA VAL A 82 -11.08 19.38 -5.86
C VAL A 82 -11.75 19.91 -7.14
N PRO A 83 -11.19 20.95 -7.79
CA PRO A 83 -11.72 21.46 -9.05
C PRO A 83 -11.86 20.34 -10.10
N GLU A 84 -12.93 20.42 -10.92
CA GLU A 84 -13.29 19.36 -11.86
C GLU A 84 -12.12 18.93 -12.78
N ARG A 85 -11.35 19.90 -13.29
CA ARG A 85 -10.16 19.61 -14.12
C ARG A 85 -9.12 18.74 -13.40
N VAL A 86 -8.98 18.91 -12.08
CA VAL A 86 -8.04 18.15 -11.24
C VAL A 86 -8.61 16.75 -10.99
N ALA A 87 -9.90 16.65 -10.71
CA ALA A 87 -10.58 15.36 -10.57
C ALA A 87 -10.49 14.52 -11.86
N ALA A 88 -10.67 15.16 -13.03
CA ALA A 88 -10.54 14.52 -14.34
C ALA A 88 -9.11 14.02 -14.59
N ALA A 89 -8.10 14.86 -14.32
CA ALA A 89 -6.70 14.46 -14.46
C ALA A 89 -6.35 13.28 -13.53
N ALA A 90 -6.87 13.27 -12.31
CA ALA A 90 -6.69 12.18 -11.35
C ALA A 90 -7.37 10.88 -11.79
N ALA A 91 -8.52 10.98 -12.48
CA ALA A 91 -9.26 9.84 -13.00
C ALA A 91 -8.59 9.19 -14.22
N ASP A 92 -7.81 9.95 -14.99
CA ASP A 92 -7.08 9.45 -16.17
C ASP A 92 -5.76 8.76 -15.82
N LEU A 93 -5.32 8.79 -14.55
CA LEU A 93 -4.14 8.06 -14.10
C LEU A 93 -4.36 6.55 -14.22
N LYS A 94 -3.44 5.88 -14.92
CA LYS A 94 -3.47 4.44 -15.14
C LYS A 94 -2.40 3.75 -14.30
N TYR A 95 -2.80 2.65 -13.67
CA TYR A 95 -1.92 1.80 -12.88
C TYR A 95 -1.88 0.41 -13.49
N ARG A 96 -0.75 -0.26 -13.34
CA ARG A 96 -0.62 -1.68 -13.68
C ARG A 96 -0.73 -2.47 -12.39
N ASP A 97 -1.66 -3.41 -12.35
CA ASP A 97 -1.77 -4.35 -11.25
C ASP A 97 -0.76 -5.50 -11.42
N PHE A 98 -0.47 -6.21 -10.34
CA PHE A 98 0.35 -7.41 -10.36
C PHE A 98 -0.43 -8.58 -9.75
N LEU A 99 -0.45 -9.71 -10.45
CA LEU A 99 -0.94 -10.97 -9.92
C LEU A 99 0.25 -11.80 -9.45
N THR A 100 0.24 -12.17 -8.18
CA THR A 100 1.22 -13.10 -7.61
C THR A 100 0.57 -14.46 -7.42
N VAL A 101 1.20 -15.51 -7.93
CA VAL A 101 0.81 -16.90 -7.69
C VAL A 101 1.89 -17.55 -6.83
N ALA A 102 1.52 -17.99 -5.64
CA ALA A 102 2.41 -18.74 -4.77
C ALA A 102 2.33 -20.23 -5.14
N LEU A 103 3.47 -20.80 -5.54
CA LEU A 103 3.60 -22.22 -5.87
C LEU A 103 4.55 -22.87 -4.88
N VAL A 104 4.07 -23.88 -4.16
CA VAL A 104 4.89 -24.71 -3.27
C VAL A 104 5.26 -25.96 -4.05
N VAL A 105 6.56 -26.19 -4.21
CA VAL A 105 7.10 -27.33 -4.96
C VAL A 105 8.10 -28.10 -4.10
N PRO A 106 8.31 -29.40 -4.35
CA PRO A 106 9.42 -30.15 -3.76
C PRO A 106 10.77 -29.49 -4.07
N GLU A 107 11.72 -29.59 -3.13
CA GLU A 107 13.04 -28.94 -3.21
C GLU A 107 13.83 -29.33 -4.47
N GLU A 108 13.64 -30.55 -4.99
CA GLU A 108 14.24 -31.03 -6.24
C GLU A 108 13.86 -30.21 -7.49
N TYR A 109 12.76 -29.45 -7.45
CA TYR A 109 12.34 -28.51 -8.51
C TYR A 109 12.75 -27.06 -8.23
N SER A 110 13.49 -26.81 -7.15
CA SER A 110 14.01 -25.48 -6.81
C SER A 110 15.15 -25.07 -7.77
N PHE A 111 15.48 -23.79 -7.76
CA PHE A 111 16.57 -23.20 -8.55
C PHE A 111 17.38 -22.23 -7.68
N PRO A 112 18.68 -22.04 -7.95
CA PRO A 112 19.57 -21.29 -7.06
C PRO A 112 19.37 -19.77 -7.13
N ASP A 113 18.73 -19.26 -8.18
CA ASP A 113 18.50 -17.83 -8.36
C ASP A 113 17.39 -17.29 -7.46
N ASN A 114 17.60 -16.11 -6.87
CA ASN A 114 16.57 -15.40 -6.09
C ASN A 114 15.36 -15.00 -6.97
N TRP A 115 15.59 -14.66 -8.25
CA TRP A 115 14.54 -14.36 -9.21
C TRP A 115 14.99 -14.59 -10.65
N ILE A 116 14.02 -14.92 -11.50
CA ILE A 116 14.18 -15.09 -12.95
C ILE A 116 13.27 -14.07 -13.64
N TYR A 117 13.83 -13.30 -14.58
CA TYR A 117 13.04 -12.45 -15.47
C TYR A 117 12.63 -13.22 -16.71
N VAL A 118 11.35 -13.12 -17.07
CA VAL A 118 10.79 -13.88 -18.17
C VAL A 118 10.40 -12.92 -19.30
N HIS A 119 11.00 -13.11 -20.46
CA HIS A 119 10.73 -12.32 -21.68
C HIS A 119 10.02 -13.14 -22.78
N SER A 120 9.84 -14.45 -22.57
CA SER A 120 9.15 -15.32 -23.52
C SER A 120 7.65 -15.01 -23.54
N ARG A 121 7.05 -15.07 -24.74
CA ARG A 121 5.61 -14.91 -24.94
C ARG A 121 4.82 -16.20 -24.68
N GLU A 122 5.51 -17.33 -24.48
CA GLU A 122 4.89 -18.65 -24.26
C GLU A 122 4.24 -18.77 -22.89
N VAL A 123 4.61 -17.91 -21.94
CA VAL A 123 4.08 -17.88 -20.58
C VAL A 123 3.65 -16.47 -20.19
N GLN A 124 2.63 -16.36 -19.36
CA GLN A 124 2.07 -15.09 -18.89
C GLN A 124 2.67 -14.68 -17.54
N VAL A 125 4.00 -14.60 -17.47
CA VAL A 125 4.74 -14.25 -16.25
C VAL A 125 5.82 -13.24 -16.59
N GLY A 126 5.97 -12.19 -15.77
CA GLY A 126 7.08 -11.23 -15.91
C GLY A 126 8.30 -11.57 -15.06
N ARG A 127 8.08 -12.17 -13.88
CA ARG A 127 9.13 -12.57 -12.94
C ARG A 127 8.71 -13.78 -12.14
N ILE A 128 9.63 -14.72 -11.95
CA ILE A 128 9.53 -15.81 -10.97
C ILE A 128 10.48 -15.47 -9.83
N GLN A 129 10.05 -15.63 -8.58
CA GLN A 129 10.87 -15.38 -7.41
C GLN A 129 10.96 -16.65 -6.58
N ASN A 130 12.19 -17.04 -6.20
CA ASN A 130 12.40 -18.10 -5.23
C ASN A 130 12.29 -17.50 -3.83
N PHE A 131 11.39 -18.05 -3.01
CA PHE A 131 11.18 -17.65 -1.61
C PHE A 131 11.69 -18.70 -0.62
N GLY A 132 12.13 -19.88 -1.10
CA GLY A 132 12.66 -20.96 -0.27
C GLY A 132 14.19 -20.97 -0.17
N SER A 133 14.87 -20.14 -0.95
CA SER A 133 16.32 -19.92 -0.90
C SER A 133 16.75 -19.18 0.36
#